data_AF-A0AAN7ZY11-F1
#
_entry.id   AF-A0AAN7ZY11-F1
#
_cell.length_a   1.000
_cell.length_b   1.000
_cell.length_c   1.000
_cell.angle_alpha   90.00
_cell.angle_beta   90.00
_cell.angle_gamma   90.00
#
_symmetry.space_group_name_H-M   'P 1'
#
loop_
_entity.id
_entity.type
_entity.pdbx_description
1 polymer ?
#
loop_
_entity_poly.entity_id
_entity_poly.type
_entity_poly.pdbx_seq_one_letter_code
_entity_poly.pdbx_strand_id
1 'polypeptide(L)'
;MAGALNHEAVRSLLATAASESAYIARQLQEAYAVVLAAQERARAIERAKVVDLSHYSGKAWYVLDKKYRSSKGSVEYDCAGDAMEDVLEYLAQILEQAHPDTSYGTKKSALETLRKIGKSVVLASSTLGSEVRKQMGYDDNFSEAMKQILDSMTIDERVKLSEETDEKGDFLSG
;
A
#
# COMPACT_ATOMS: atom_id res chain seq x y z
N MET A 1 21.50 20.72 33.94
CA MET A 1 21.12 19.79 32.86
C MET A 1 20.68 20.61 31.68
N ALA A 2 21.47 20.66 30.60
CA ALA A 2 21.08 21.38 29.39
C ALA A 2 19.97 20.59 28.70
N GLY A 3 18.75 21.14 28.68
CA GLY A 3 17.64 20.55 27.95
C GLY A 3 17.99 20.47 26.47
N ALA A 4 17.67 19.34 25.83
CA ALA A 4 17.86 19.18 24.40
C ALA A 4 17.17 20.35 23.66
N LEU A 5 17.93 21.07 22.84
CA LEU A 5 17.38 22.12 21.99
C LEU A 5 16.33 21.50 21.06
N ASN A 6 15.12 22.05 21.05
CA ASN A 6 14.08 21.58 20.16
C ASN A 6 14.40 21.90 18.69
N HIS A 7 13.74 21.21 17.76
CA HIS A 7 14.07 21.28 16.34
C HIS A 7 13.90 22.69 15.74
N GLU A 8 12.98 23.48 16.30
CA GLU A 8 12.71 24.85 15.90
C GLU A 8 13.80 25.82 16.37
N ALA A 9 14.27 25.68 17.61
CA ALA A 9 15.39 26.45 18.15
C ALA A 9 16.69 26.18 17.38
N VAL A 10 16.96 24.93 17.03
CA VAL A 10 18.13 24.56 16.18
C VAL A 10 18.02 25.20 14.80
N ARG A 11 16.82 25.16 14.19
CA ARG A 11 16.59 25.75 12.86
C ARG A 11 16.77 27.27 12.87
N SER A 12 16.25 27.95 13.89
CA SER A 12 16.43 29.40 14.07
C SER A 12 17.90 29.77 14.28
N LEU A 13 18.63 29.02 15.12
CA LEU A 13 20.06 29.24 15.37
C LEU A 13 20.90 29.10 14.10
N LEU A 14 20.64 28.05 13.31
CA LEU A 14 21.34 27.81 12.05
C LEU A 14 21.03 28.90 11.00
N ALA A 15 19.79 29.37 10.95
CA ALA A 15 19.39 30.46 10.04
C ALA A 15 20.08 31.78 10.38
N THR A 16 20.13 32.15 11.67
CA THR A 16 20.83 33.34 12.14
C THR A 16 22.35 33.23 11.92
N ALA A 17 22.95 32.08 12.22
CA ALA A 17 24.38 31.89 12.01
C ALA A 17 24.76 31.93 10.51
N ALA A 18 23.89 31.44 9.63
CA ALA A 18 24.09 31.52 8.19
C ALA A 18 23.91 32.95 7.63
N SER A 19 23.03 33.77 8.18
CA SER A 19 22.87 35.16 7.73
C SER A 19 24.04 36.06 8.13
N GLU A 20 24.71 35.75 9.24
CA GLU A 20 25.85 36.52 9.76
C GLU A 20 27.21 36.08 9.18
N SER A 21 27.30 34.89 8.59
CA SER A 21 28.55 34.34 8.08
C SER A 21 28.38 33.57 6.77
N ALA A 22 28.96 34.11 5.69
CA ALA A 22 29.01 33.44 4.39
C ALA A 22 29.71 32.07 4.45
N TYR A 23 30.68 31.90 5.35
CA TYR A 23 31.33 30.61 5.56
C TYR A 23 30.35 29.58 6.15
N ILE A 24 29.59 29.95 7.18
CA ILE A 24 28.60 29.07 7.81
C ILE A 24 27.46 28.76 6.84
N ALA A 25 26.98 29.76 6.09
CA ALA A 25 25.97 29.56 5.04
C ALA A 25 26.43 28.51 4.02
N ARG A 26 27.67 28.62 3.52
CA ARG A 26 28.23 27.64 2.58
C ARG A 26 28.30 26.24 3.18
N GLN A 27 28.78 26.10 4.42
CA GLN A 27 28.85 24.81 5.10
C GLN A 27 27.45 24.19 5.31
N LEU A 28 26.46 25.00 5.68
CA LEU A 28 25.09 24.54 5.86
C LEU A 28 24.48 24.07 4.54
N GLN A 29 24.74 24.79 3.45
CA GLN A 29 24.25 24.44 2.12
C GLN A 29 24.89 23.15 1.59
N GLU A 30 26.20 22.97 1.81
CA GLU A 30 26.92 21.71 1.50
C GLU A 30 26.35 20.54 2.32
N ALA A 31 26.15 20.71 3.63
CA ALA A 31 25.57 19.68 4.49
C ALA A 31 24.13 19.32 4.08
N TYR A 32 23.31 20.32 3.73
CA TYR A 32 21.94 20.09 3.27
C TYR A 32 21.90 19.33 1.94
N ALA A 33 22.78 19.67 1.00
CA ALA A 33 22.91 18.95 -0.26
C ALA A 33 23.27 17.47 -0.05
N VAL A 34 24.16 17.17 0.92
CA VAL A 34 24.51 15.79 1.28
C VAL A 34 23.31 15.02 1.83
N VAL A 35 22.51 15.65 2.71
CA VAL A 35 21.30 15.03 3.27
C VAL A 35 20.27 14.75 2.18
N LEU A 36 20.02 15.71 1.29
CA LEU A 36 19.11 15.51 0.15
C LEU A 36 19.57 14.35 -0.74
N ALA A 37 20.85 14.31 -1.11
CA ALA A 37 21.40 13.22 -1.90
C ALA A 37 21.29 11.85 -1.20
N ALA A 38 21.46 11.79 0.12
CA ALA A 38 21.27 10.57 0.90
C ALA A 38 19.80 10.11 0.90
N GLN A 39 18.85 11.04 1.04
CA GLN A 39 17.41 10.74 0.97
C GLN A 39 17.00 10.25 -0.43
N GLU A 40 17.48 10.89 -1.48
CA GLU A 40 17.24 10.47 -2.87
C GLU A 40 17.80 9.08 -3.13
N ARG A 41 19.00 8.78 -2.65
CA ARG A 41 19.59 7.42 -2.75
C ARG A 41 18.75 6.38 -2.01
N ALA A 42 18.30 6.68 -0.79
CA ALA A 42 17.44 5.78 -0.04
C ALA A 42 16.11 5.51 -0.77
N ARG A 43 15.48 6.55 -1.31
CA ARG A 43 14.27 6.43 -2.15
C ARG A 43 14.53 5.63 -3.42
N ALA A 44 15.66 5.82 -4.08
CA ALA A 44 16.03 5.08 -5.28
C ALA A 44 16.23 3.58 -5.00
N ILE A 45 16.85 3.25 -3.86
CA ILE A 45 17.00 1.86 -3.40
C ILE A 45 15.62 1.25 -3.15
N GLU A 46 14.72 1.98 -2.49
CA GLU A 46 13.37 1.48 -2.20
C GLU A 46 12.55 1.28 -3.48
N ARG A 47 12.61 2.22 -4.42
CA ARG A 47 12.00 2.11 -5.75
C ARG A 47 12.59 0.99 -6.62
N ALA A 48 13.77 0.48 -6.28
CA ALA A 48 14.37 -0.66 -6.97
C ALA A 48 13.92 -2.02 -6.40
N LYS A 49 13.43 -2.04 -5.15
CA LYS A 49 12.92 -3.28 -4.54
C LYS A 49 11.53 -3.60 -5.06
N VAL A 50 11.33 -4.85 -5.46
CA VAL A 50 10.02 -5.39 -5.81
C VAL A 50 9.58 -6.32 -4.69
N VAL A 51 8.45 -6.01 -4.07
CA VAL A 51 7.82 -6.83 -3.04
C VAL A 51 6.66 -7.58 -3.67
N ASP A 52 6.64 -8.90 -3.52
CA ASP A 52 5.50 -9.72 -3.96
C ASP A 52 4.46 -9.85 -2.85
N LEU A 53 3.25 -9.39 -3.14
CA LEU A 53 2.11 -9.37 -2.22
C LEU A 53 1.11 -10.51 -2.50
N SER A 54 1.41 -11.40 -3.45
CA SER A 54 0.53 -12.51 -3.86
C SER A 54 0.02 -13.37 -2.71
N HIS A 55 0.81 -13.50 -1.64
CA HIS A 55 0.46 -14.26 -0.45
C HIS A 55 -0.84 -13.79 0.24
N TYR A 56 -1.20 -12.51 0.15
CA TYR A 56 -2.48 -12.00 0.69
C TYR A 56 -3.69 -12.57 -0.04
N SER A 57 -3.59 -12.78 -1.36
CA SER A 57 -4.67 -13.41 -2.13
C SER A 57 -4.94 -14.85 -1.68
N GLY A 58 -3.88 -15.59 -1.33
CA GLY A 58 -3.98 -16.93 -0.76
C GLY A 58 -4.62 -16.93 0.64
N LYS A 59 -4.27 -15.95 1.49
CA LYS A 59 -4.91 -15.77 2.80
C LYS A 59 -6.40 -15.45 2.67
N ALA A 60 -6.77 -14.51 1.81
CA ALA A 60 -8.18 -14.17 1.56
C ALA A 60 -8.97 -15.38 1.06
N TRP A 61 -8.42 -16.12 0.09
CA TRP A 61 -9.06 -17.35 -0.39
C TRP A 61 -9.24 -18.37 0.74
N TYR A 62 -8.23 -18.57 1.59
CA TYR A 62 -8.33 -19.46 2.75
C TYR A 62 -9.45 -19.05 3.69
N VAL A 63 -9.57 -17.77 4.03
CA VAL A 63 -10.61 -17.24 4.92
C VAL A 63 -12.00 -17.46 4.31
N LEU A 64 -12.17 -17.14 3.02
CA LEU A 64 -13.46 -17.15 2.33
C LEU A 64 -13.94 -18.56 1.95
N ASP A 65 -13.03 -19.50 1.67
CA ASP A 65 -13.38 -20.82 1.13
C ASP A 65 -13.11 -21.98 2.11
N LYS A 66 -12.15 -21.83 3.02
CA LYS A 66 -11.65 -22.95 3.85
C LYS A 66 -11.85 -22.78 5.35
N LYS A 67 -11.55 -21.61 5.93
CA LYS A 67 -11.52 -21.34 7.38
C LYS A 67 -12.85 -21.68 8.06
N TYR A 68 -13.97 -21.32 7.44
CA TYR A 68 -15.31 -21.44 8.01
C TYR A 68 -16.19 -22.49 7.33
N ARG A 69 -15.60 -23.41 6.55
CA ARG A 69 -16.33 -24.38 5.72
C ARG A 69 -17.25 -25.33 6.52
N SER A 70 -16.93 -25.56 7.80
CA SER A 70 -17.73 -26.40 8.69
C SER A 70 -18.78 -25.62 9.50
N SER A 71 -18.78 -24.29 9.43
CA SER A 71 -19.78 -23.44 10.08
C SER A 71 -21.15 -23.67 9.45
N LYS A 72 -22.22 -23.58 10.25
CA LYS A 72 -23.60 -23.78 9.80
C LYS A 72 -24.56 -22.82 10.50
N GLY A 73 -25.62 -22.43 9.80
CA GLY A 73 -26.74 -21.70 10.38
C GLY A 73 -26.33 -20.32 10.88
N SER A 74 -26.74 -19.94 12.10
CA SER A 74 -26.46 -18.61 12.66
C SER A 74 -24.97 -18.28 12.77
N VAL A 75 -24.11 -19.30 12.96
CA VAL A 75 -22.66 -19.14 13.05
C VAL A 75 -22.04 -18.64 11.74
N GLU A 76 -22.67 -18.94 10.58
CA GLU A 76 -22.17 -18.45 9.29
C GLU A 76 -22.23 -16.92 9.17
N TYR A 77 -23.15 -16.26 9.89
CA TYR A 77 -23.25 -14.79 9.89
C TYR A 77 -22.11 -14.15 10.69
N ASP A 78 -21.81 -14.67 11.89
CA ASP A 78 -20.69 -14.19 12.70
C ASP A 78 -19.36 -14.43 11.96
N CYS A 79 -19.19 -15.62 11.37
CA CYS A 79 -18.03 -15.93 10.54
C CYS A 79 -17.90 -15.04 9.30
N ALA A 80 -19.00 -14.52 8.76
CA ALA A 80 -18.96 -13.58 7.63
C ALA A 80 -18.42 -12.20 8.05
N GLY A 81 -18.76 -11.75 9.26
CA GLY A 81 -18.18 -10.54 9.85
C GLY A 81 -16.67 -10.67 10.04
N ASP A 82 -16.23 -11.74 10.71
CA ASP A 82 -14.80 -12.02 10.92
C ASP A 82 -14.05 -12.14 9.58
N ALA A 83 -14.65 -12.83 8.61
CA ALA A 83 -14.03 -13.01 7.29
C ALA A 83 -13.86 -11.66 6.55
N MET A 84 -14.82 -10.76 6.69
CA MET A 84 -14.73 -9.42 6.11
C MET A 84 -13.66 -8.58 6.80
N GLU A 85 -13.58 -8.64 8.13
CA GLU A 85 -12.53 -7.95 8.90
C GLU A 85 -11.13 -8.41 8.48
N ASP A 86 -10.92 -9.73 8.37
CA ASP A 86 -9.65 -10.31 7.87
C ASP A 86 -9.31 -9.77 6.47
N VAL A 87 -10.28 -9.70 5.55
CA VAL A 87 -10.07 -9.18 4.19
C VAL A 87 -9.71 -7.70 4.21
N LEU A 88 -10.41 -6.88 5.01
CA LEU A 88 -10.11 -5.45 5.14
C LEU A 88 -8.72 -5.22 5.75
N GLU A 89 -8.29 -6.04 6.72
CA GLU A 89 -6.94 -5.98 7.27
C GLU A 89 -5.90 -6.27 6.18
N TYR A 90 -6.13 -7.27 5.33
CA TYR A 90 -5.22 -7.56 4.21
C TYR A 90 -5.14 -6.40 3.21
N LEU A 91 -6.27 -5.73 2.94
CA LEU A 91 -6.30 -4.52 2.11
C LEU A 91 -5.41 -3.41 2.71
N ALA A 92 -5.57 -3.14 4.00
CA ALA A 92 -4.78 -2.12 4.70
C ALA A 92 -3.28 -2.43 4.64
N GLN A 93 -2.89 -3.68 4.87
CA GLN A 93 -1.48 -4.11 4.81
C GLN A 93 -0.90 -4.08 3.39
N ILE A 94 -1.73 -4.32 2.36
CA ILE A 94 -1.32 -4.16 0.96
C ILE A 94 -1.06 -2.68 0.65
N LEU A 95 -1.95 -1.77 1.08
CA LEU A 95 -1.80 -0.34 0.86
C LEU A 95 -0.58 0.25 1.55
N GLU A 96 -0.29 -0.19 2.77
CA GLU A 96 0.91 0.20 3.50
C GLU A 96 2.19 -0.18 2.73
N GLN A 97 2.18 -1.34 2.07
CA GLN A 97 3.32 -1.83 1.29
C GLN A 97 3.35 -1.33 -0.16
N ALA A 98 2.28 -0.70 -0.67
CA ALA A 98 2.16 -0.21 -2.04
C ALA A 98 2.08 1.32 -2.11
N HIS A 99 2.87 2.00 -1.27
CA HIS A 99 2.87 3.47 -1.18
C HIS A 99 3.59 4.14 -2.38
N PRO A 100 3.44 5.46 -2.59
CA PRO A 100 3.91 6.15 -3.81
C PRO A 100 5.41 6.01 -4.13
N ASP A 101 6.24 5.88 -3.10
CA ASP A 101 7.68 5.70 -3.22
C ASP A 101 8.14 4.26 -3.47
N THR A 102 7.22 3.30 -3.62
CA THR A 102 7.55 1.92 -3.98
C THR A 102 7.75 1.73 -5.48
N SER A 103 8.36 0.60 -5.86
CA SER A 103 8.57 0.26 -7.26
C SER A 103 7.26 0.01 -8.01
N TYR A 104 7.29 0.23 -9.34
CA TYR A 104 6.22 -0.22 -10.24
C TYR A 104 5.86 -1.69 -10.03
N GLY A 105 6.87 -2.55 -9.83
CA GLY A 105 6.65 -3.99 -9.62
C GLY A 105 5.84 -4.29 -8.37
N THR A 106 6.11 -3.58 -7.26
CA THR A 106 5.33 -3.70 -6.02
C THR A 106 3.89 -3.23 -6.23
N LYS A 107 3.69 -2.05 -6.84
CA LYS A 107 2.35 -1.51 -7.13
C LYS A 107 1.54 -2.41 -8.07
N LYS A 108 2.19 -3.02 -9.08
CA LYS A 108 1.59 -4.03 -9.96
C LYS A 108 1.19 -5.28 -9.17
N SER A 109 2.09 -5.84 -8.37
CA SER A 109 1.79 -7.01 -7.52
C SER A 109 0.63 -6.72 -6.56
N ALA A 110 0.56 -5.52 -6.00
CA ALA A 110 -0.54 -5.06 -5.16
C ALA A 110 -1.88 -5.06 -5.91
N LEU A 111 -1.96 -4.44 -7.09
CA LEU A 111 -3.19 -4.42 -7.91
C LEU A 111 -3.63 -5.82 -8.33
N GLU A 112 -2.68 -6.67 -8.75
CA GLU A 112 -2.98 -8.06 -9.09
C GLU A 112 -3.52 -8.84 -7.88
N THR A 113 -2.92 -8.62 -6.71
CA THR A 113 -3.34 -9.24 -5.45
C THR A 113 -4.75 -8.80 -5.06
N LEU A 114 -5.04 -7.49 -5.10
CA LEU A 114 -6.38 -6.97 -4.86
C LEU A 114 -7.37 -7.59 -5.83
N ARG A 115 -7.11 -7.54 -7.15
CA ARG A 115 -7.98 -8.17 -8.15
C ARG A 115 -8.28 -9.65 -7.84
N LYS A 116 -7.26 -10.43 -7.43
CA LYS A 116 -7.43 -11.84 -7.03
C LYS A 116 -8.30 -11.98 -5.77
N ILE A 117 -8.13 -11.13 -4.76
CA ILE A 117 -8.99 -11.09 -3.56
C ILE A 117 -10.44 -10.80 -3.96
N GLY A 118 -10.66 -9.78 -4.79
CA GLY A 118 -12.00 -9.41 -5.27
C GLY A 118 -12.66 -10.57 -6.03
N LYS A 119 -11.89 -11.28 -6.86
CA LYS A 119 -12.35 -12.52 -7.51
C LYS A 119 -12.73 -13.60 -6.50
N SER A 120 -11.94 -13.82 -5.44
CA SER A 120 -12.27 -14.78 -4.38
C SER A 120 -13.58 -14.41 -3.66
N VAL A 121 -13.82 -13.14 -3.40
CA VAL A 121 -15.08 -12.65 -2.79
C VAL A 121 -16.28 -12.91 -3.70
N VAL A 122 -16.14 -12.59 -4.99
CA VAL A 122 -17.21 -12.81 -5.98
C VAL A 122 -17.53 -14.31 -6.09
N LEU A 123 -16.52 -15.17 -6.08
CA LEU A 123 -16.67 -16.61 -6.21
C LEU A 123 -17.03 -17.33 -4.89
N ALA A 124 -16.91 -16.66 -3.74
CA ALA A 124 -17.23 -17.25 -2.44
C ALA A 124 -18.69 -17.71 -2.42
N SER A 125 -18.94 -18.98 -2.18
CA SER A 125 -20.30 -19.53 -2.10
C SER A 125 -20.84 -19.45 -0.67
N SER A 126 -22.03 -20.01 -0.41
CA SER A 126 -22.71 -20.06 0.90
C SER A 126 -23.26 -18.73 1.44
N THR A 127 -23.92 -18.78 2.60
CA THR A 127 -24.40 -17.59 3.33
C THR A 127 -23.24 -16.67 3.64
N LEU A 128 -22.08 -17.22 4.02
CA LEU A 128 -20.86 -16.44 4.28
C LEU A 128 -20.47 -15.59 3.07
N GLY A 129 -20.32 -16.21 1.89
CA GLY A 129 -19.98 -15.48 0.68
C GLY A 129 -21.04 -14.46 0.27
N SER A 130 -22.32 -14.75 0.53
CA SER A 130 -23.41 -13.79 0.31
C SER A 130 -23.30 -12.57 1.21
N GLU A 131 -23.02 -12.76 2.50
CA GLU A 131 -22.90 -11.65 3.45
C GLU A 131 -21.62 -10.83 3.23
N VAL A 132 -20.48 -11.48 2.96
CA VAL A 132 -19.23 -10.76 2.62
C VAL A 132 -19.43 -9.90 1.37
N ARG A 133 -20.08 -10.42 0.31
CA ARG A 133 -20.38 -9.61 -0.88
C ARG A 133 -21.29 -8.42 -0.58
N LYS A 134 -22.28 -8.58 0.29
CA LYS A 134 -23.15 -7.46 0.69
C LYS A 134 -22.34 -6.41 1.43
N GLN A 135 -21.53 -6.82 2.41
CA GLN A 135 -20.70 -5.90 3.20
C GLN A 135 -19.71 -5.15 2.30
N MET A 136 -19.00 -5.85 1.41
CA MET A 136 -18.13 -5.22 0.41
C MET A 136 -18.88 -4.35 -0.61
N GLY A 137 -20.14 -4.65 -0.91
CA GLY A 137 -20.95 -3.85 -1.83
C GLY A 137 -21.45 -2.54 -1.22
N TYR A 138 -21.55 -2.46 0.11
CA TYR A 138 -21.88 -1.22 0.83
C TYR A 138 -20.65 -0.36 1.13
N ASP A 139 -19.46 -0.94 1.03
CA ASP A 139 -18.20 -0.35 1.46
C ASP A 139 -17.27 -0.07 0.27
N ASP A 140 -16.94 1.20 0.06
CA ASP A 140 -16.05 1.64 -1.02
C ASP A 140 -14.57 1.32 -0.74
N ASN A 141 -14.22 0.76 0.43
CA ASN A 141 -12.84 0.47 0.83
C ASN A 141 -12.05 -0.30 -0.24
N PHE A 142 -12.68 -1.23 -0.95
CA PHE A 142 -11.98 -2.05 -1.94
C PHE A 142 -11.67 -1.30 -3.24
N SER A 143 -12.65 -0.58 -3.79
CA SER A 143 -12.46 0.22 -5.00
C SER A 143 -11.55 1.40 -4.73
N GLU A 144 -11.66 2.02 -3.55
CA GLU A 144 -10.79 3.10 -3.10
C GLU A 144 -9.35 2.61 -2.90
N ALA A 145 -9.12 1.41 -2.35
CA ALA A 145 -7.79 0.83 -2.26
C ALA A 145 -7.13 0.66 -3.65
N MET A 146 -7.86 0.10 -4.62
CA MET A 146 -7.35 -0.03 -5.99
C MET A 146 -7.03 1.34 -6.61
N LYS A 147 -7.91 2.32 -6.39
CA LYS A 147 -7.73 3.68 -6.87
C LYS A 147 -6.53 4.37 -6.22
N GLN A 148 -6.30 4.21 -4.92
CA GLN A 148 -5.14 4.77 -4.23
C GLN A 148 -3.82 4.25 -4.81
N ILE A 149 -3.74 2.95 -5.12
CA ILE A 149 -2.53 2.39 -5.75
C ILE A 149 -2.33 2.99 -7.14
N LEU A 150 -3.39 3.08 -7.95
CA LEU A 150 -3.33 3.72 -9.27
C LEU A 150 -2.92 5.20 -9.14
N ASP A 151 -3.48 5.94 -8.20
CA ASP A 151 -3.15 7.35 -7.89
C ASP A 151 -1.71 7.55 -7.42
N SER A 152 -1.08 6.50 -6.91
CA SER A 152 0.35 6.48 -6.60
C SER A 152 1.25 6.18 -7.82
N MET A 153 0.68 5.71 -8.94
CA MET A 153 1.41 5.42 -10.17
C MET A 153 1.56 6.65 -11.05
N THR A 154 2.73 6.78 -11.70
CA THR A 154 2.95 7.77 -12.76
C THR A 154 2.12 7.43 -14.00
N ILE A 155 1.99 8.39 -14.93
CA ILE A 155 1.29 8.16 -16.19
C ILE A 155 1.95 7.02 -16.98
N ASP A 156 3.28 7.00 -17.07
CA ASP A 156 4.01 5.95 -17.78
C ASP A 156 3.82 4.58 -17.14
N GLU A 157 3.79 4.51 -15.80
CA GLU A 157 3.48 3.28 -15.06
C GLU A 157 2.07 2.78 -15.38
N ARG A 158 1.06 3.66 -15.45
CA ARG A 158 -0.32 3.30 -15.80
C ARG A 158 -0.45 2.85 -17.27
N VAL A 159 0.24 3.52 -18.19
CA VAL A 159 0.26 3.12 -19.61
C VAL A 159 0.88 1.73 -19.73
N LYS A 160 2.05 1.52 -19.13
CA LYS A 160 2.70 0.21 -19.09
C LYS A 160 1.80 -0.86 -18.46
N LEU A 161 1.13 -0.55 -17.36
CA LEU A 161 0.19 -1.45 -16.72
C LEU A 161 -0.93 -1.86 -17.69
N SER A 162 -1.49 -0.90 -18.43
CA SER A 162 -2.57 -1.14 -19.40
C SER A 162 -2.14 -2.03 -20.56
N GLU A 163 -0.89 -1.91 -21.02
CA GLU A 163 -0.30 -2.77 -22.05
C GLU A 163 -0.01 -4.19 -21.54
N GLU A 164 0.21 -4.34 -20.23
CA GLU A 164 0.46 -5.62 -19.56
C GLU A 164 -0.83 -6.32 -19.09
N THR A 165 -2.01 -5.75 -19.34
CA THR A 165 -3.32 -6.31 -18.97
C THR A 165 -4.19 -6.60 -20.19
N ASP A 166 -4.95 -7.69 -20.15
CA ASP A 166 -5.97 -7.97 -21.15
C ASP A 166 -7.28 -7.19 -20.90
N GLU A 167 -8.24 -7.36 -21.81
CA GLU A 167 -9.58 -6.74 -21.72
C GLU A 167 -10.38 -7.13 -20.47
N LYS A 168 -9.97 -8.20 -19.76
CA LYS A 168 -10.59 -8.71 -18.52
C LYS A 168 -9.83 -8.25 -17.28
N GLY A 169 -8.74 -7.51 -17.44
CA GLY A 169 -7.85 -7.10 -16.36
C GLY A 169 -6.98 -8.24 -15.82
N ASP A 170 -6.82 -9.34 -16.57
CA ASP A 170 -5.81 -10.36 -16.28
C ASP A 170 -4.44 -9.88 -16.79
N PHE A 171 -3.40 -10.03 -15.97
CA PHE A 171 -2.05 -9.64 -16.35
C PHE A 171 -1.44 -10.66 -17.31
N LEU A 172 -0.95 -10.19 -18.46
CA LEU A 172 -0.45 -10.99 -19.59
C LEU A 172 0.86 -11.74 -19.29
N SER A 173 1.48 -11.44 -18.15
CA SER A 173 2.69 -12.09 -17.63
C SER A 173 2.44 -12.49 -16.18
N GLY A 174 1.84 -13.67 -16.00
CA GLY A 174 1.76 -14.41 -14.74
C GLY A 174 2.53 -15.70 -14.83
#